data_AF-A0A350A019-F1
#
_entry.id   AF-A0A350A019-F1
#
_cell.length_a   1.000
_cell.length_b   1.000
_cell.length_c   1.000
_cell.angle_alpha   90.00
_cell.angle_beta   90.00
_cell.angle_gamma   90.00
#
_symmetry.space_group_name_H-M   'P 1'
#
loop_
_entity.id
_entity.type
_entity.pdbx_description
1 polymer ?
#
loop_
_entity_poly.entity_id
_entity_poly.type
_entity_poly.pdbx_seq_one_letter_code
_entity_poly.pdbx_strand_id
1 'polypeptide(L)' 'MENIIIIPESKKQSSVIKAFLKEMKIRFEVEKDDTEMTKEEFFAKVDRAKQEVKEGKVKPLTPELREKLFKSVL' A
#
# COMPACT_ATOMS: atom_id res chain seq x y z
N MET A 1 -16.53 -18.98 -10.54
CA MET A 1 -17.09 -17.62 -10.55
C MET A 1 -15.93 -16.66 -10.48
N GLU A 2 -16.00 -15.55 -11.19
CA GLU A 2 -14.92 -14.55 -11.28
C GLU A 2 -15.17 -13.44 -10.27
N ASN A 3 -14.10 -12.95 -9.63
CA ASN A 3 -14.16 -11.81 -8.73
C ASN A 3 -13.78 -10.54 -9.50
N ILE A 4 -14.45 -9.44 -9.19
CA ILE A 4 -14.19 -8.13 -9.80
C ILE A 4 -13.64 -7.20 -8.72
N ILE A 5 -12.51 -6.54 -8.99
CA ILE A 5 -11.96 -5.47 -8.16
C ILE A 5 -12.38 -4.13 -8.75
N ILE A 6 -12.92 -3.24 -7.91
CA ILE A 6 -13.38 -1.91 -8.32
C ILE A 6 -12.60 -0.86 -7.52
N ILE A 7 -11.90 0.05 -8.20
CA ILE A 7 -11.07 1.10 -7.59
C ILE A 7 -11.65 2.47 -8.00
N PRO A 8 -12.50 3.11 -7.16
CA PRO A 8 -13.08 4.41 -7.48
C PRO A 8 -12.05 5.53 -7.29
N GLU A 9 -12.01 6.49 -8.22
CA GLU A 9 -11.09 7.65 -8.15
C GLU A 9 -11.64 8.81 -7.31
N SER A 10 -12.89 8.72 -6.85
CA SER A 10 -13.50 9.75 -6.00
C SER A 10 -14.54 9.22 -5.03
N LYS A 11 -14.78 10.00 -3.96
CA LYS A 11 -15.83 9.71 -2.96
C LYS A 11 -17.22 9.59 -3.59
N LYS A 12 -17.51 10.41 -4.62
CA LYS A 12 -18.80 10.38 -5.32
C LYS A 12 -18.98 9.07 -6.09
N GLN A 13 -17.97 8.63 -6.84
CA GLN A 13 -18.00 7.33 -7.53
C GLN A 13 -18.17 6.18 -6.54
N SER A 14 -17.40 6.17 -5.44
CA SER A 14 -17.51 5.15 -4.39
C SER A 14 -18.92 5.06 -3.80
N SER A 15 -19.56 6.21 -3.53
CA SER A 15 -20.92 6.26 -3.00
C SER A 15 -21.95 5.67 -3.98
N VAL A 16 -21.86 6.04 -5.26
CA VAL A 16 -22.78 5.55 -6.31
C VAL A 16 -22.65 4.04 -6.49
N ILE A 17 -21.42 3.52 -6.58
CA ILE A 17 -21.16 2.08 -6.76
C ILE A 17 -21.69 1.28 -5.57
N LYS A 18 -21.44 1.75 -4.34
CA LYS A 18 -21.95 1.08 -3.12
C LYS A 18 -23.48 1.04 -3.08
N ALA A 19 -24.14 2.12 -3.49
CA ALA A 19 -25.60 2.17 -3.57
C ALA A 19 -26.14 1.17 -4.60
N PHE A 20 -25.54 1.13 -5.80
CA PHE A 20 -25.90 0.19 -6.86
C PHE A 20 -25.74 -1.27 -6.42
N LEU A 21 -24.60 -1.64 -5.83
CA LEU A 21 -24.34 -3.01 -5.37
C LEU A 21 -25.31 -3.43 -4.26
N LYS A 22 -25.66 -2.51 -3.34
CA LYS A 22 -26.68 -2.75 -2.31
C LYS A 22 -28.06 -3.00 -2.91
N GLU A 23 -28.49 -2.18 -3.85
CA GLU A 23 -29.81 -2.31 -4.50
C GLU A 23 -29.94 -3.66 -5.21
N MET A 24 -28.87 -4.07 -5.90
CA MET A 24 -28.79 -5.37 -6.58
C MET A 24 -28.62 -6.57 -5.62
N LYS A 25 -28.56 -6.32 -4.30
CA LYS A 25 -28.31 -7.33 -3.26
C LYS A 25 -27.04 -8.15 -3.50
N ILE A 26 -26.05 -7.55 -4.15
CA ILE A 26 -24.72 -8.13 -4.37
C ILE A 26 -23.93 -7.98 -3.08
N ARG A 27 -23.31 -9.07 -2.61
CA ARG A 27 -22.39 -9.02 -1.47
C ARG A 27 -21.06 -8.43 -1.94
N PHE A 28 -20.58 -7.42 -1.22
CA PHE A 28 -19.30 -6.80 -1.47
C PHE A 28 -18.59 -6.47 -0.16
N GLU A 29 -17.27 -6.42 -0.22
CA GLU A 29 -16.42 -5.99 0.88
C GLU A 29 -15.70 -4.70 0.46
N VAL A 30 -15.39 -3.87 1.45
CA VAL A 30 -14.60 -2.66 1.25
C VAL A 30 -13.31 -2.88 2.03
N GLU A 31 -12.25 -3.20 1.30
CA GLU A 31 -10.91 -3.19 1.87
C GLU A 31 -10.53 -1.73 2.15
N LYS A 32 -10.16 -1.47 3.40
CA LYS A 32 -9.46 -0.23 3.75
C LYS A 32 -7.99 -0.48 3.53
N ASP A 33 -7.36 0.40 2.76
CA ASP A 33 -5.92 0.40 2.67
C ASP A 33 -5.37 1.11 3.91
N ASP A 34 -5.07 0.32 4.95
CA ASP A 34 -4.44 0.81 6.18
C ASP A 34 -2.94 1.15 5.97
N THR A 35 -2.43 1.02 4.74
CA THR A 35 -1.08 1.45 4.34
C THR A 35 -1.05 2.87 3.76
N GLU A 36 -2.22 3.48 3.52
CA GLU A 36 -2.31 4.88 3.15
C GLU A 36 -1.72 5.75 4.26
N MET A 37 -0.73 6.56 3.90
CA MET A 37 -0.15 7.58 4.78
C MET A 37 -0.48 8.96 4.23
N THR A 38 -0.66 9.92 5.13
CA THR A 38 -0.74 11.33 4.74
C THR A 38 0.56 11.75 4.05
N LYS A 39 0.48 12.81 3.24
CA LYS A 39 1.66 13.37 2.57
C LYS A 39 2.73 13.76 3.58
N GLU A 40 2.31 14.30 4.72
CA GLU A 40 3.15 14.70 5.83
C GLU A 40 3.87 13.50 6.46
N GLU A 41 3.15 12.41 6.73
CA GLU A 41 3.74 11.17 7.26
C GLU A 41 4.73 10.54 6.28
N PHE A 42 4.43 10.59 4.97
CA PHE A 42 5.35 10.12 3.94
C PHE A 42 6.68 10.88 3.98
N PHE A 43 6.64 12.22 3.99
CA PHE A 43 7.86 13.03 4.03
C PHE A 43 8.61 12.87 5.36
N ALA A 44 7.90 12.77 6.49
CA ALA A 44 8.52 12.50 7.79
C ALA A 44 9.29 11.17 7.79
N LYS A 45 8.74 10.12 7.17
CA LYS A 45 9.41 8.82 7.04
C LYS A 45 10.67 8.90 6.18
N VAL A 46 10.62 9.65 5.07
CA VAL A 46 11.77 9.89 4.20
C VAL A 46 12.89 10.63 4.94
N ASP A 47 12.57 11.68 5.69
CA ASP A 47 13.58 12.46 6.40
C ASP A 47 14.20 11.68 7.56
N ARG A 48 13.40 10.88 8.27
CA ARG A 48 13.91 9.91 9.25
C ARG A 48 14.87 8.92 8.61
N ALA A 49 14.54 8.36 7.45
CA ALA A 49 15.43 7.43 6.75
C ALA A 49 16.77 8.10 6.38
N LYS A 50 16.75 9.36 5.95
CA LYS A 50 17.99 10.13 5.69
C LYS A 50 18.82 10.33 6.96
N GLN A 51 18.19 10.56 8.11
CA GLN A 51 18.87 10.66 9.40
C GLN A 51 19.50 9.32 9.81
N GLU A 52 18.77 8.21 9.67
CA GLU A 52 19.29 6.87 9.96
C GLU A 52 20.53 6.53 9.12
N VAL A 53 20.58 6.99 7.86
CA VAL A 53 21.79 6.89 7.02
C VAL A 53 22.95 7.70 7.60
N LYS A 54 22.71 8.96 8.00
CA LYS A 54 23.74 9.83 8.59
C LYS A 54 24.27 9.28 9.92
N GLU A 55 23.39 8.67 10.71
CA GLU A 55 23.72 8.06 12.01
C GLU A 55 24.35 6.66 11.87
N GLY A 56 24.51 6.14 10.64
CA GLY A 56 25.10 4.82 10.40
C GLY A 56 24.20 3.65 10.83
N LYS A 57 22.89 3.88 11.02
CA LYS A 57 21.90 2.86 11.42
C LYS A 57 21.41 2.00 10.25
N VAL A 58 22.09 2.07 9.10
CA VAL A 58 21.75 1.35 7.88
C VAL A 58 22.81 0.29 7.57
N LYS A 59 22.39 -0.81 6.93
CA LYS A 59 23.32 -1.81 6.38
C LYS A 59 23.42 -1.63 4.86
N PRO A 60 24.63 -1.59 4.28
CA PRO A 60 24.78 -1.58 2.83
C PRO A 60 24.24 -2.89 2.25
N LEU A 61 23.48 -2.80 1.16
CA LEU A 61 22.99 -3.96 0.44
C LEU A 61 24.09 -4.48 -0.49
N THR A 62 24.95 -5.36 0.02
CA THR A 62 26.00 -6.00 -0.79
C THR A 62 25.40 -7.10 -1.69
N PRO A 63 26.09 -7.53 -2.76
CA PRO A 63 25.64 -8.63 -3.61
C PRO A 63 25.33 -9.92 -2.83
N GLU A 64 26.18 -10.26 -1.86
CA GLU A 64 26.03 -11.46 -1.02
C GLU A 64 24.82 -11.34 -0.10
N LEU A 65 24.61 -10.15 0.49
CA LEU A 65 23.43 -9.90 1.34
C LEU A 65 22.15 -9.93 0.51
N ARG A 66 22.18 -9.39 -0.70
CA ARG A 66 21.05 -9.44 -1.65
C ARG A 66 20.71 -10.88 -2.01
N GLU A 67 21.70 -11.68 -2.41
CA GLU A 67 21.47 -13.09 -2.75
C GLU A 67 20.88 -13.86 -1.55
N LYS A 68 21.39 -13.61 -0.35
CA LYS A 68 20.87 -14.23 0.88
C LYS A 68 19.43 -13.82 1.21
N LEU A 69 19.07 -12.56 1.02
CA LEU A 69 17.73 -12.04 1.36
C LEU A 69 16.65 -12.43 0.36
N PHE A 70 17.00 -12.55 -0.93
CA PHE A 70 16.02 -12.72 -2.01
C PHE A 70 16.06 -14.08 -2.70
N LYS A 71 16.82 -15.05 -2.17
CA LYS A 71 17.03 -16.40 -2.75
C LYS A 71 15.74 -17.18 -3.08
N SER A 72 14.62 -16.86 -2.42
CA SER A 72 13.34 -17.57 -2.59
C SER A 72 12.25 -16.75 -3.28
N VAL A 73 12.56 -15.52 -3.71
CA VAL A 73 11.58 -14.56 -4.26
C VAL A 73 11.85 -14.25 -5.73
N LEU A 74 13.04 -14.61 -6.24
CA LEU A 74 13.46 -14.45 -7.63
C LEU A 74 13.88 -15.79 -8.24
#